data_AF-A0A8H7EKU3-F1
#
_entry.id   AF-A0A8H7EKU3-F1
#
_cell.length_a   1.000
_cell.length_b   1.000
_cell.length_c   1.000
_cell.angle_alpha   90.00
_cell.angle_beta   90.00
_cell.angle_gamma   90.00
#
_symmetry.space_group_name_H-M   'P 1'
#
loop_
_entity.id
_entity.type
_entity.pdbx_description
1 polymer ?
#
loop_
_entity_poly.entity_id
_entity_poly.type
_entity_poly.pdbx_seq_one_letter_code
_entity_poly.pdbx_strand_id
1 'polypeptide(L)'
;MSEYYENIVDQVLETTTEKIISSASQQVIASQILQKSTGNTVQSFVRTLHSHLNFVRADLLSAVRPLVESNIPALLPVSLVGTMHLNEDDDDDDADQYQNENNNALPSAPVIASELTEVFLTLNKHMAIQLGLIVNVDEKAHSIVQQCIRNMKPLPNSVHQTDDGQASEMLSTWLHTWLGQIETTLSVEFDGRVHDAIQSIMEDFLIED
;
A
#
# COMPACT_ATOMS: atom_id res chain seq x y z
N MET A 1 2.80 13.79 3.47
CA MET A 1 1.99 12.65 3.97
C MET A 1 1.70 11.62 2.89
N SER A 2 0.99 11.93 1.80
CA SER A 2 0.73 10.93 0.74
C SER A 2 2.00 10.35 0.12
N GLU A 3 3.02 11.18 -0.13
CA GLU A 3 4.33 10.76 -0.64
C GLU A 3 5.04 9.72 0.26
N TYR A 4 4.86 9.82 1.58
CA TYR A 4 5.41 8.85 2.53
C TYR A 4 4.80 7.45 2.32
N TYR A 5 3.47 7.37 2.19
CA TYR A 5 2.78 6.11 1.92
C TYR A 5 3.07 5.61 0.49
N GLU A 6 3.13 6.50 -0.50
CA GLU A 6 3.47 6.17 -1.89
C GLU A 6 4.85 5.51 -1.96
N ASN A 7 5.86 6.07 -1.27
CA ASN A 7 7.22 5.52 -1.25
C ASN A 7 7.29 4.12 -0.60
N ILE A 8 6.59 3.90 0.52
CA ILE A 8 6.52 2.58 1.17
C ILE A 8 5.87 1.56 0.23
N VAL A 9 4.72 1.91 -0.35
CA VAL A 9 4.00 1.05 -1.29
C VAL A 9 4.88 0.70 -2.48
N ASP A 10 5.55 1.70 -3.06
CA ASP A 10 6.44 1.55 -4.20
C ASP A 10 7.58 0.57 -3.91
N GLN A 11 8.29 0.76 -2.79
CA GLN A 11 9.42 -0.06 -2.38
C GLN A 11 9.01 -1.52 -2.11
N VAL A 12 7.88 -1.73 -1.43
CA VAL A 12 7.36 -3.07 -1.11
C VAL A 12 6.99 -3.81 -2.39
N LEU A 13 6.33 -3.11 -3.33
CA LEU A 13 5.90 -3.72 -4.59
C LEU A 13 7.06 -3.99 -5.53
N GLU A 14 8.04 -3.09 -5.62
CA GLU A 14 9.26 -3.32 -6.39
C GLU A 14 9.98 -4.58 -5.90
N THR A 15 10.28 -4.63 -4.60
CA THR A 15 10.97 -5.78 -3.97
C THR A 15 10.19 -7.08 -4.15
N THR A 16 8.86 -7.04 -3.97
CA THR A 16 8.03 -8.25 -4.08
C THR A 16 7.92 -8.69 -5.53
N THR A 17 7.79 -7.76 -6.48
CA THR A 17 7.76 -8.06 -7.92
C THR A 17 9.03 -8.77 -8.35
N GLU A 18 10.20 -8.29 -7.94
CA GLU A 18 11.48 -8.94 -8.26
C GLU A 18 11.55 -10.38 -7.73
N LYS A 19 11.07 -10.63 -6.51
CA LYS A 19 11.02 -11.98 -5.92
C LYS A 19 10.03 -12.90 -6.64
N ILE A 20 8.87 -12.39 -7.05
CA ILE A 20 7.90 -13.14 -7.86
C ILE A 20 8.52 -13.49 -9.21
N ILE A 21 9.11 -12.53 -9.92
CA ILE A 21 9.68 -12.72 -11.25
C ILE A 21 10.88 -13.67 -11.24
N SER A 22 11.76 -13.56 -10.24
CA SER A 22 12.90 -14.47 -10.10
C SER A 22 12.48 -15.92 -9.82
N SER A 23 11.39 -16.14 -9.07
CA SER A 23 10.88 -17.49 -8.78
C SER A 23 9.90 -18.04 -9.84
N ALA A 24 9.27 -17.18 -10.65
CA ALA A 24 8.25 -17.53 -11.62
C ALA A 24 8.68 -18.64 -12.60
N SER A 25 9.90 -18.56 -13.13
CA SER A 25 10.39 -19.55 -14.10
C SER A 25 10.46 -20.96 -13.50
N GLN A 26 10.88 -21.08 -12.24
CA GLN A 26 10.96 -22.36 -11.54
C GLN A 26 9.57 -22.94 -11.30
N GLN A 27 8.60 -22.09 -10.94
CA GLN A 27 7.23 -22.51 -10.68
C GLN A 27 6.52 -22.97 -11.94
N VAL A 28 6.72 -22.27 -13.06
CA VAL A 28 6.19 -22.69 -14.35
C VAL A 28 6.75 -24.06 -14.76
N ILE A 29 8.05 -24.30 -14.56
CA ILE A 29 8.67 -25.60 -14.84
C ILE A 29 8.11 -26.69 -13.92
N ALA A 30 7.99 -26.40 -12.61
CA ALA A 30 7.51 -27.33 -11.60
C ALA A 30 6.02 -27.69 -11.78
N SER A 31 5.20 -26.74 -12.23
CA SER A 31 3.76 -26.93 -12.45
C SER A 31 3.44 -27.87 -13.62
N GLN A 32 4.43 -28.31 -14.39
CA GLN A 32 4.26 -29.23 -15.53
C GLN A 32 3.33 -28.73 -16.65
N ILE A 33 2.80 -27.50 -16.59
CA ILE A 33 2.12 -26.80 -17.72
C ILE A 33 2.91 -26.95 -19.02
N LEU A 34 4.23 -27.09 -18.86
CA LEU A 34 5.24 -26.91 -19.87
C LEU A 34 6.16 -28.14 -20.04
N GLN A 35 5.68 -29.37 -19.83
CA GLN A 35 6.47 -30.62 -20.07
C GLN A 35 7.12 -30.68 -21.47
N LYS A 36 6.64 -29.91 -22.46
CA LYS A 36 7.23 -29.76 -23.81
C LYS A 36 7.56 -28.32 -24.21
N SER A 37 7.67 -27.42 -23.24
CA SER A 37 7.84 -26.00 -23.55
C SER A 37 9.20 -25.66 -24.11
N THR A 38 9.21 -24.63 -24.96
CA THR A 38 10.44 -23.96 -25.37
C THR A 38 10.71 -22.81 -24.40
N GLY A 39 11.97 -22.38 -24.25
CA GLY A 39 12.33 -21.23 -23.41
C GLY A 39 11.51 -19.96 -23.71
N ASN A 40 11.00 -19.82 -24.94
CA ASN A 40 10.13 -18.73 -25.36
C ASN A 40 8.78 -18.69 -24.61
N THR A 41 8.23 -19.84 -24.21
CA THR A 41 6.95 -19.90 -23.51
C THR A 41 7.09 -19.42 -22.06
N VAL A 42 8.13 -19.88 -21.35
CA VAL A 42 8.46 -19.39 -20.00
C VAL A 42 8.69 -17.89 -20.02
N GLN A 43 9.47 -17.39 -21.00
CA GLN A 43 9.71 -15.95 -21.13
C GLN A 43 8.42 -15.15 -21.39
N SER A 44 7.48 -15.70 -22.18
CA SER A 44 6.17 -15.07 -22.42
C SER A 44 5.35 -14.97 -21.14
N PHE A 45 5.32 -16.05 -20.34
CA PHE A 45 4.66 -16.06 -19.03
C PHE A 45 5.26 -14.99 -18.11
N VAL A 46 6.58 -15.02 -17.92
CA VAL A 46 7.28 -14.09 -17.02
C VAL A 46 7.06 -12.64 -17.43
N ARG A 47 7.09 -12.35 -18.74
CA ARG A 47 6.81 -11.00 -19.26
C ARG A 47 5.38 -10.56 -18.97
N THR A 48 4.41 -11.44 -19.20
CA THR A 48 2.98 -11.14 -18.96
C THR A 48 2.74 -10.93 -17.46
N LEU A 49 3.29 -11.80 -16.62
CA LEU A 49 3.22 -11.70 -15.17
C LEU A 49 3.81 -10.37 -14.68
N HIS A 50 5.00 -10.00 -15.17
CA HIS A 50 5.63 -8.73 -14.83
C HIS A 50 4.77 -7.53 -15.21
N SER A 51 4.15 -7.56 -16.38
CA SER A 51 3.21 -6.51 -16.79
C SER A 51 2.03 -6.40 -15.83
N HIS A 52 1.44 -7.52 -15.42
CA HIS A 52 0.32 -7.52 -14.48
C HIS A 52 0.71 -7.03 -13.09
N LEU A 53 1.88 -7.41 -12.57
CA LEU A 53 2.38 -6.90 -11.30
C LEU A 53 2.63 -5.40 -11.34
N ASN A 54 3.13 -4.88 -12.46
CA ASN A 54 3.27 -3.43 -12.67
C ASN A 54 1.92 -2.71 -12.73
N PHE A 55 0.87 -3.34 -13.29
CA PHE A 55 -0.49 -2.80 -13.22
C PHE A 55 -1.02 -2.78 -11.78
N VAL A 56 -0.80 -3.85 -11.00
CA VAL A 56 -1.16 -3.86 -9.57
C VAL A 56 -0.41 -2.75 -8.82
N ARG A 57 0.86 -2.52 -9.13
CA ARG A 57 1.64 -1.42 -8.55
C ARG A 57 1.06 -0.06 -8.88
N ALA A 58 0.73 0.19 -10.15
CA ALA A 58 0.10 1.43 -10.56
C ALA A 58 -1.27 1.65 -9.89
N ASP A 59 -2.10 0.60 -9.82
CA ASP A 59 -3.40 0.65 -9.14
C ASP A 59 -3.24 1.08 -7.68
N LEU A 60 -2.34 0.43 -6.95
CA LEU A 60 -2.11 0.72 -5.53
C LEU A 60 -1.58 2.14 -5.32
N LEU A 61 -0.57 2.56 -6.08
CA LEU A 61 -0.04 3.92 -5.99
C LEU A 61 -1.11 4.97 -6.28
N SER A 62 -1.96 4.74 -7.29
CA SER A 62 -3.05 5.65 -7.63
C SER A 62 -4.10 5.77 -6.53
N ALA A 63 -4.24 4.74 -5.69
CA ALA A 63 -5.19 4.71 -4.58
C ALA A 63 -4.63 5.32 -3.28
N VAL A 64 -3.31 5.38 -3.10
CA VAL A 64 -2.70 5.90 -1.86
C VAL A 64 -3.18 7.32 -1.57
N ARG A 65 -3.03 8.22 -2.53
CA ARG A 65 -3.38 9.63 -2.35
C ARG A 65 -4.85 9.86 -1.93
N PRO A 66 -5.87 9.37 -2.67
CA PRO A 66 -7.26 9.56 -2.27
C PRO A 66 -7.60 8.89 -0.94
N LEU A 67 -6.94 7.78 -0.58
CA LEU A 67 -7.14 7.14 0.71
C LEU A 67 -6.56 7.98 1.87
N VAL A 68 -5.37 8.56 1.69
CA VAL A 68 -4.76 9.44 2.68
C VAL A 68 -5.59 10.72 2.85
N GLU A 69 -5.98 11.35 1.75
CA GLU A 69 -6.76 12.60 1.75
C GLU A 69 -8.17 12.42 2.35
N SER A 70 -8.81 11.27 2.16
CA SER A 70 -10.13 11.00 2.73
C SER A 70 -10.10 10.66 4.22
N ASN A 71 -8.99 10.12 4.73
CA ASN A 71 -8.89 9.67 6.12
C ASN A 71 -8.25 10.73 7.05
N ILE A 72 -7.32 11.56 6.57
CA ILE A 72 -6.67 12.59 7.43
C ILE A 72 -7.71 13.51 8.10
N PRO A 73 -8.67 14.12 7.39
CA PRO A 73 -9.63 15.04 8.01
C PRO A 73 -10.52 14.38 9.06
N ALA A 74 -10.77 13.08 8.93
CA ALA A 74 -11.60 12.31 9.86
C ALA A 74 -10.84 11.92 11.15
N LEU A 75 -9.50 11.91 11.11
CA LEU A 75 -8.68 11.44 12.21
C LEU A 75 -8.01 12.57 13.00
N LEU A 76 -7.93 13.79 12.48
CA LEU A 76 -7.31 14.90 13.19
C LEU A 76 -8.16 15.32 14.41
N PRO A 77 -7.60 15.34 15.63
CA PRO A 77 -8.29 15.85 16.81
C PRO A 77 -8.66 17.32 16.61
N VAL A 78 -9.88 17.69 17.02
CA VAL A 78 -10.37 19.09 16.96
C VAL A 78 -9.44 20.05 17.73
N SER A 79 -8.75 19.55 18.76
CA SER A 79 -7.74 20.29 19.52
C SER A 79 -6.56 20.77 18.68
N LEU A 80 -6.13 19.98 17.69
CA LEU A 80 -5.03 20.30 16.77
C LEU A 80 -5.44 21.27 15.65
N VAL A 81 -6.71 21.23 15.25
CA VAL A 81 -7.24 22.13 14.20
C VAL A 81 -7.39 23.56 14.74
N GLY A 82 -7.77 23.71 16.01
CA GLY A 82 -7.98 25.02 16.64
C GLY A 82 -6.72 25.87 16.81
N THR A 83 -5.54 25.25 16.96
CA THR A 83 -4.26 25.96 17.07
C THR A 83 -3.72 26.49 15.74
N MET A 84 -4.19 25.98 14.59
CA MET A 84 -3.72 26.42 13.26
C MET A 84 -4.42 27.68 12.73
N HIS A 85 -5.53 28.12 13.36
CA HIS A 85 -6.40 29.16 12.79
C HIS A 85 -6.36 30.51 13.53
N LEU A 86 -5.40 30.73 14.44
CA LEU A 86 -5.37 31.90 15.33
C LEU A 86 -4.38 33.02 14.96
N ASN A 87 -3.81 33.02 13.75
CA ASN A 87 -2.80 34.02 13.34
C ASN A 87 -3.22 34.93 12.17
N GLU A 88 -4.49 34.97 11.77
CA GLU A 88 -4.98 35.91 10.75
C GLU A 88 -5.70 37.09 11.42
N ASP A 89 -4.95 38.17 11.60
CA ASP A 89 -5.39 39.56 11.47
C ASP A 89 -6.73 39.98 12.13
N ASP A 90 -6.69 40.38 13.40
CA ASP A 90 -7.66 41.34 13.94
C ASP A 90 -6.89 42.47 14.65
N ASP A 91 -6.35 43.37 13.83
CA ASP A 91 -6.03 44.75 14.21
C ASP A 91 -7.35 45.52 14.33
N ASP A 92 -8.07 45.38 15.45
CA ASP A 92 -9.11 46.35 15.80
C ASP A 92 -9.07 46.67 17.30
N ASP A 93 -8.63 47.91 17.54
CA ASP A 93 -8.61 48.63 18.80
C ASP A 93 -10.01 48.68 19.43
N ASP A 94 -10.26 47.92 20.50
CA ASP A 94 -11.20 48.36 21.53
C ASP A 94 -10.87 47.75 22.90
N ALA A 95 -10.38 48.62 23.77
CA ALA A 95 -10.05 48.32 25.15
C ALA A 95 -11.33 48.20 25.98
N ASP A 96 -11.73 46.99 26.35
CA ASP A 96 -12.42 46.76 27.63
C ASP A 96 -12.25 45.32 28.14
N GLN A 97 -11.88 45.26 29.42
CA GLN A 97 -11.53 44.09 30.20
C GLN A 97 -12.66 43.06 30.31
N TYR A 98 -12.40 41.82 29.89
CA TYR A 98 -12.99 40.63 30.51
C TYR A 98 -11.89 39.61 30.82
N GLN A 99 -11.52 39.54 32.12
CA GLN A 99 -10.76 38.44 32.69
C GLN A 99 -11.62 37.17 32.64
N ASN A 100 -11.54 36.43 31.54
CA ASN A 100 -11.97 35.04 31.50
C ASN A 100 -10.72 34.17 31.44
N GLU A 101 -10.19 33.83 32.63
CA GLU A 101 -9.15 32.81 32.82
C GLU A 101 -9.74 31.43 32.47
N ASN A 102 -9.98 31.20 31.18
CA ASN A 102 -10.25 29.87 30.69
C ASN A 102 -8.89 29.17 30.59
N ASN A 103 -8.64 28.26 31.52
CA ASN A 103 -7.45 27.43 31.66
C ASN A 103 -7.23 26.47 30.46
N ASN A 104 -7.17 26.98 29.24
CA ASN A 104 -6.67 26.25 28.09
C ASN A 104 -5.14 26.31 28.12
N ALA A 105 -4.55 25.61 29.10
CA ALA A 105 -3.13 25.30 29.05
C ALA A 105 -2.86 24.54 27.74
N LEU A 106 -1.97 25.09 26.90
CA LEU A 106 -1.57 24.48 25.65
C LEU A 106 -1.14 23.03 25.92
N PRO A 107 -1.63 22.03 25.15
CA PRO A 107 -1.24 20.65 25.35
C PRO A 107 0.29 20.54 25.23
N SER A 108 0.90 19.83 26.18
CA SER A 108 2.35 19.64 26.16
C SER A 108 2.75 18.76 24.98
N ALA A 109 3.97 18.96 24.43
CA ALA A 109 4.47 18.19 23.29
C ALA A 109 4.31 16.65 23.41
N PRO A 110 4.50 16.02 24.59
CA PRO A 110 4.24 14.59 24.76
C PRO A 110 2.78 14.17 24.55
N VAL A 111 1.82 15.03 24.90
CA VAL A 111 0.39 14.78 24.72
C VAL A 111 0.06 14.80 23.22
N ILE A 112 0.55 15.82 22.49
CA ILE A 112 0.39 15.94 21.04
C ILE A 112 1.00 14.72 20.32
N ALA A 113 2.21 14.32 20.70
CA ALA A 113 2.89 13.16 20.12
C ALA A 113 2.10 11.85 20.34
N SER A 114 1.51 11.66 21.52
CA SER A 114 0.68 10.50 21.81
C SER A 114 -0.60 10.46 20.97
N GLU A 115 -1.29 11.60 20.83
CA GLU A 115 -2.50 11.72 20.00
C GLU A 115 -2.19 11.46 18.53
N LEU A 116 -1.11 12.06 18.01
CA LEU A 116 -0.63 11.79 16.64
C LEU A 116 -0.30 10.31 16.45
N THR A 117 0.35 9.66 17.42
CA THR A 117 0.66 8.23 17.33
C THR A 117 -0.60 7.38 17.11
N GLU A 118 -1.67 7.63 17.88
CA GLU A 118 -2.92 6.89 17.75
C GLU A 118 -3.60 7.12 16.39
N VAL A 119 -3.58 8.38 15.92
CA VAL A 119 -4.11 8.76 14.60
C VAL A 119 -3.37 8.05 13.47
N PHE A 120 -2.04 8.05 13.52
CA PHE A 120 -1.21 7.39 12.51
C PHE A 120 -1.40 5.88 12.49
N LEU A 121 -1.46 5.23 13.66
CA LEU A 121 -1.72 3.79 13.74
C LEU A 121 -3.11 3.45 13.18
N THR A 122 -4.11 4.29 13.44
CA THR A 122 -5.46 4.12 12.89
C THR A 122 -5.46 4.29 11.37
N LEU A 123 -4.77 5.32 10.86
CA LEU A 123 -4.61 5.56 9.42
C LEU A 123 -3.89 4.40 8.74
N ASN A 124 -2.78 3.93 9.29
CA ASN A 124 -2.00 2.81 8.77
C ASN A 124 -2.83 1.54 8.62
N LYS A 125 -3.59 1.20 9.68
CA LYS A 125 -4.49 0.04 9.66
C LYS A 125 -5.55 0.19 8.57
N HIS A 126 -6.13 1.38 8.44
CA HIS A 126 -7.12 1.64 7.39
C HIS A 126 -6.51 1.52 5.99
N MET A 127 -5.34 2.13 5.78
CA MET A 127 -4.59 2.08 4.53
C MET A 127 -4.26 0.63 4.15
N ALA A 128 -3.72 -0.17 5.07
CA ALA A 128 -3.39 -1.57 4.84
C ALA A 128 -4.61 -2.38 4.39
N ILE A 129 -5.75 -2.22 5.08
CA ILE A 129 -7.00 -2.91 4.73
C ILE A 129 -7.48 -2.49 3.33
N GLN A 130 -7.55 -1.19 3.05
CA GLN A 130 -8.05 -0.70 1.75
C GLN A 130 -7.16 -1.12 0.58
N LEU A 131 -5.84 -1.06 0.77
CA LEU A 131 -4.89 -1.53 -0.24
C LEU A 131 -5.00 -3.05 -0.42
N GLY A 132 -5.19 -3.82 0.65
CA GLY A 132 -5.47 -5.27 0.56
C GLY A 132 -6.73 -5.57 -0.28
N LEU A 133 -7.81 -4.82 -0.07
CA LEU A 133 -9.03 -4.92 -0.86
C LEU A 133 -8.81 -4.58 -2.34
N ILE A 134 -7.98 -3.59 -2.65
CA ILE A 134 -7.63 -3.23 -4.03
C ILE A 134 -6.78 -4.32 -4.70
N VAL A 135 -5.88 -4.95 -3.96
CA VAL A 135 -5.13 -6.12 -4.46
C VAL A 135 -6.08 -7.26 -4.76
N ASN A 136 -7.06 -7.55 -3.90
CA ASN A 136 -7.99 -8.67 -4.05
C ASN A 136 -7.24 -9.95 -4.46
N VAL A 137 -6.43 -10.44 -3.52
CA VAL A 137 -5.42 -11.49 -3.73
C VAL A 137 -6.01 -12.71 -4.43
N ASP A 138 -7.19 -13.17 -3.99
CA ASP A 138 -7.89 -14.32 -4.54
C ASP A 138 -8.21 -14.15 -6.03
N GLU A 139 -8.89 -13.05 -6.40
CA GLU A 139 -9.33 -12.81 -7.76
C GLU A 139 -8.16 -12.46 -8.69
N LYS A 140 -7.23 -11.61 -8.23
CA LYS A 140 -6.09 -11.18 -9.04
C LYS A 140 -5.11 -12.31 -9.30
N ALA A 141 -4.80 -13.16 -8.32
CA ALA A 141 -3.87 -14.28 -8.53
C ALA A 141 -4.39 -15.20 -9.65
N HIS A 142 -5.67 -15.58 -9.57
CA HIS A 142 -6.29 -16.46 -10.55
C HIS A 142 -6.36 -15.81 -11.94
N SER A 143 -6.83 -14.55 -12.01
CA SER A 143 -6.96 -13.81 -13.27
C SER A 143 -5.61 -13.63 -13.97
N ILE A 144 -4.56 -13.26 -13.22
CA ILE A 144 -3.21 -13.08 -13.76
C ILE A 144 -2.68 -14.40 -14.31
N VAL A 145 -2.77 -15.50 -13.55
CA VAL A 145 -2.29 -16.81 -14.01
C VAL A 145 -3.02 -17.27 -15.26
N GLN A 146 -4.34 -17.14 -15.31
CA GLN A 146 -5.12 -17.47 -16.51
C GLN A 146 -4.68 -16.65 -17.72
N GLN A 147 -4.45 -15.34 -17.56
CA GLN A 147 -4.00 -14.47 -18.65
C GLN A 147 -2.59 -14.83 -19.12
N CYS A 148 -1.69 -15.12 -18.19
CA CYS A 148 -0.34 -15.57 -18.51
C CYS A 148 -0.35 -16.90 -19.29
N ILE A 149 -1.20 -17.87 -18.90
CA ILE A 149 -1.36 -19.14 -19.62
C ILE A 149 -1.98 -18.92 -21.00
N ARG A 150 -3.03 -18.08 -21.11
CA ARG A 150 -3.68 -17.77 -22.41
C ARG A 150 -2.72 -17.10 -23.39
N ASN A 151 -1.80 -16.27 -22.90
CA ASN A 151 -0.77 -15.62 -23.72
C ASN A 151 0.40 -16.55 -24.07
N MET A 152 0.44 -17.77 -23.53
CA MET A 152 1.32 -18.81 -24.04
C MET A 152 0.75 -19.30 -25.37
N LYS A 153 1.57 -19.26 -26.43
CA LYS A 153 1.17 -19.76 -27.74
C LYS A 153 0.83 -21.26 -27.62
N PRO A 154 -0.41 -21.69 -27.92
CA PRO A 154 -0.77 -23.10 -27.78
C PRO A 154 0.07 -23.95 -28.73
N LEU A 155 0.65 -25.04 -28.22
CA LEU A 155 1.26 -26.03 -29.11
C LEU A 155 0.13 -26.68 -29.91
N PRO A 156 0.23 -26.76 -31.25
CA PRO A 156 -0.85 -27.21 -32.12
C PRO A 156 -1.32 -28.67 -31.94
N ASN A 157 -0.79 -29.45 -30.99
CA ASN A 157 -1.06 -30.89 -30.86
C ASN A 157 -1.27 -31.40 -29.40
N SER A 158 -1.60 -30.55 -28.42
CA SER A 158 -1.88 -31.04 -27.06
C SER A 158 -3.35 -31.46 -26.89
N VAL A 159 -3.61 -32.78 -26.90
CA VAL A 159 -4.94 -33.40 -26.75
C VAL A 159 -5.24 -33.75 -25.28
N HIS A 160 -4.59 -33.13 -24.30
CA HIS A 160 -4.79 -33.43 -22.87
C HIS A 160 -5.26 -32.19 -22.11
N GLN A 161 -6.58 -32.07 -21.95
CA GLN A 161 -7.25 -30.97 -21.23
C GLN A 161 -7.31 -31.17 -19.70
N THR A 162 -6.91 -32.34 -19.17
CA THR A 162 -7.11 -32.66 -17.75
C THR A 162 -5.99 -32.17 -16.82
N ASP A 163 -4.76 -31.98 -17.31
CA ASP A 163 -3.62 -31.57 -16.47
C ASP A 163 -3.47 -30.04 -16.36
N ASP A 164 -4.04 -29.27 -17.29
CA ASP A 164 -3.93 -27.81 -17.31
C ASP A 164 -4.60 -27.15 -16.09
N GLY A 165 -5.67 -27.77 -15.57
CA GLY A 165 -6.41 -27.26 -14.40
C GLY A 165 -5.58 -27.31 -13.12
N GLN A 166 -4.98 -28.46 -12.80
CA GLN A 166 -4.16 -28.64 -11.61
C GLN A 166 -2.94 -27.71 -11.61
N ALA A 167 -2.35 -27.53 -12.77
CA ALA A 167 -1.16 -26.72 -12.93
C ALA A 167 -1.46 -25.21 -12.83
N SER A 168 -2.59 -24.76 -13.39
CA SER A 168 -3.10 -23.40 -13.18
C SER A 168 -3.45 -23.15 -11.71
N GLU A 169 -4.01 -24.13 -11.00
CA GLU A 169 -4.32 -24.03 -9.58
C GLU A 169 -3.05 -23.90 -8.72
N MET A 170 -2.02 -24.69 -9.02
CA MET A 170 -0.72 -24.62 -8.34
C MET A 170 -0.06 -23.25 -8.52
N LEU A 171 -0.06 -22.71 -9.75
CA LEU A 171 0.45 -21.36 -10.01
C LEU A 171 -0.40 -20.28 -9.34
N SER A 172 -1.72 -20.44 -9.31
CA SER A 172 -2.62 -19.49 -8.65
C SER A 172 -2.34 -19.46 -7.15
N THR A 173 -2.18 -20.62 -6.52
CA THR A 173 -1.83 -20.75 -5.09
C THR A 173 -0.47 -20.13 -4.79
N TRP A 174 0.53 -20.37 -5.64
CA TRP A 174 1.85 -19.74 -5.52
C TRP A 174 1.76 -18.22 -5.61
N LEU A 175 1.07 -17.68 -6.61
CA LEU A 175 0.95 -16.24 -6.80
C LEU A 175 0.12 -15.60 -5.67
N HIS A 176 -0.94 -16.28 -5.23
CA HIS A 176 -1.75 -15.88 -4.07
C HIS A 176 -0.87 -15.69 -2.83
N THR A 177 0.05 -16.64 -2.58
CA THR A 177 0.97 -16.54 -1.43
C THR A 177 1.81 -15.27 -1.49
N TRP A 178 2.34 -14.92 -2.67
CA TRP A 178 3.13 -13.69 -2.84
C TRP A 178 2.29 -12.42 -2.78
N LEU A 179 1.11 -12.41 -3.38
CA LEU A 179 0.22 -11.26 -3.33
C LEU A 179 -0.30 -11.01 -1.90
N GLY A 180 -0.56 -12.06 -1.13
CA GLY A 180 -0.90 -11.93 0.30
C GLY A 180 0.26 -11.42 1.17
N GLN A 181 1.51 -11.70 0.78
CA GLN A 181 2.67 -11.11 1.45
C GLN A 181 2.74 -9.59 1.28
N ILE A 182 2.23 -9.03 0.18
CA ILE A 182 2.19 -7.57 -0.01
C ILE A 182 1.39 -6.92 1.11
N GLU A 183 0.19 -7.40 1.39
CA GLU A 183 -0.66 -6.85 2.46
C GLU A 183 0.03 -6.92 3.82
N THR A 184 0.61 -8.09 4.14
CA THR A 184 1.33 -8.30 5.41
C THR A 184 2.55 -7.38 5.53
N THR A 185 3.35 -7.25 4.47
CA THR A 185 4.53 -6.40 4.47
C THR A 185 4.16 -4.91 4.54
N LEU A 186 3.13 -4.47 3.82
CA LEU A 186 2.66 -3.09 3.90
C LEU A 186 2.21 -2.73 5.31
N SER A 187 1.45 -3.61 5.99
CA SER A 187 1.03 -3.38 7.37
C SER A 187 2.24 -3.21 8.30
N VAL A 188 3.24 -4.07 8.18
CA VAL A 188 4.46 -3.99 9.00
C VAL A 188 5.26 -2.73 8.71
N GLU A 189 5.44 -2.37 7.43
CA GLU A 189 6.21 -1.18 7.04
C GLU A 189 5.51 0.12 7.42
N PHE A 190 4.19 0.19 7.32
CA PHE A 190 3.43 1.35 7.76
C PHE A 190 3.60 1.57 9.27
N ASP A 191 3.44 0.52 10.08
CA ASP A 191 3.55 0.61 11.53
C ASP A 191 4.99 0.89 11.99
N GLY A 192 5.98 0.28 11.32
CA GLY A 192 7.40 0.44 11.65
C GLY A 192 7.93 1.87 11.48
N ARG A 193 7.30 2.68 10.63
CA ARG A 193 7.77 4.03 10.28
C ARG A 193 6.90 5.17 10.86
N VAL A 194 5.93 4.84 11.72
CA VAL A 194 5.08 5.84 12.41
C VAL A 194 5.91 6.87 13.17
N HIS A 195 6.97 6.41 13.85
CA HIS A 195 7.81 7.32 14.64
C HIS A 195 8.54 8.34 13.77
N ASP A 196 9.04 7.92 12.61
CA ASP A 196 9.72 8.80 11.65
C ASP A 196 8.77 9.88 11.12
N ALA A 197 7.52 9.51 10.82
CA ALA A 197 6.51 10.45 10.34
C ALA A 197 6.10 11.47 11.43
N ILE A 198 5.94 11.01 12.67
CA ILE A 198 5.61 11.89 13.81
C ILE A 198 6.77 12.82 14.10
N GLN A 199 8.01 12.32 14.11
CA GLN A 199 9.20 13.13 14.32
C GLN A 199 9.31 14.22 13.26
N SER A 200 9.13 13.90 11.97
CA SER A 200 9.14 14.89 10.90
C SER A 200 8.11 15.99 11.12
N ILE A 201 6.89 15.64 11.55
CA ILE A 201 5.82 16.62 11.83
C ILE A 201 6.19 17.48 13.05
N MET A 202 6.70 16.86 14.11
CA MET A 202 7.11 17.59 15.31
C MET A 202 8.28 18.54 15.05
N GLU A 203 9.23 18.16 14.20
CA GLU A 203 10.34 19.02 13.79
C GLU A 203 9.83 20.23 13.00
N ASP A 204 8.89 20.05 12.07
CA ASP A 204 8.29 21.17 11.33
C ASP A 204 7.59 22.17 12.27
N PHE A 205 6.93 21.70 13.33
CA PHE A 205 6.27 22.56 14.32
C PHE A 205 7.23 23.25 15.30
N LEU A 206 8.42 22.68 15.56
CA LEU A 206 9.36 23.21 16.55
C LEU A 206 10.38 24.20 15.96
N ILE A 207 10.43 24.36 14.64
CA ILE A 207 11.36 25.27 13.94
C ILE A 207 10.75 26.67 13.73
N GLU A 208 9.45 26.86 13.95
CA GLU A 208 8.76 28.16 13.71
C GLU A 208 8.80 29.17 14.87
N ASP A 209 9.66 29.00 15.88
CA ASP A 209 9.89 29.97 16.99
C ASP A 209 11.14 30.86 16.79
#